data_AF-A0A6D2HFW1-F1
#
_entry.id   AF-A0A6D2HFW1-F1
#
_cell.length_a   1.000
_cell.length_b   1.000
_cell.length_c   1.000
_cell.angle_alpha   90.00
_cell.angle_beta   90.00
_cell.angle_gamma   90.00
#
_symmetry.space_group_name_H-M   'P 1'
#
loop_
_entity.id
_entity.type
_entity.pdbx_description
1 polymer ?
#
loop_
_entity_poly.entity_id
_entity_poly.type
_entity_poly.pdbx_seq_one_letter_code
_entity_poly.pdbx_strand_id
1 'polypeptide(L)'
;MGHKEHGGTWHMEAAQLDTQRKKGEAILKTSSTVLLDQPVEFLNSTGQASTRSSCQNEHLLLDPIFLDRVAPSSSCLVSPPYWFRPSLSSSSSWCHHLIGLEQDCSKSTFPRLEGFVLIRGITTGVTVTAPGDSPNTDGIKFGFCSNIRISNTNIGTGYDCIAILSGTSNMDISNVKCGPGHGISVGSLGKNKGEKDVIGITVRDTVFNSTSDGIRIKTWESSAAKIVASKFVFENIQMINIGKPINIDQKYCPYPPCEKTGASHVQIKDIKYKNIYGTSKNKVAVNLQCSKSFRCKNVELIDINLEHNGVEGGPSTAVCENVDGSARGKMVPKHCLA
;
A
#
# COMPACT_ATOMS: atom_id res chain seq x y z
N MET A 1 40.65 19.13 52.96
CA MET A 1 41.47 17.92 53.24
C MET A 1 40.60 16.71 52.99
N GLY A 2 41.13 15.67 52.33
CA GLY A 2 40.54 14.33 52.38
C GLY A 2 39.75 13.88 51.16
N HIS A 3 40.06 12.66 50.74
CA HIS A 3 39.72 11.96 49.51
C HIS A 3 38.48 11.04 49.66
N LYS A 4 38.01 10.53 48.52
CA LYS A 4 37.09 9.38 48.25
C LYS A 4 37.20 8.18 49.24
N GLU A 5 36.20 7.30 49.44
CA GLU A 5 35.49 6.50 48.42
C GLU A 5 34.30 5.67 48.99
N HIS A 6 33.41 5.23 48.06
CA HIS A 6 32.50 4.07 48.04
C HIS A 6 31.18 3.97 48.85
N GLY A 7 30.08 3.86 48.07
CA GLY A 7 29.02 2.85 48.28
C GLY A 7 27.66 3.33 48.82
N GLY A 8 26.59 3.24 48.03
CA GLY A 8 25.21 3.34 48.51
C GLY A 8 24.21 3.96 47.53
N THR A 9 23.40 3.13 46.91
CA THR A 9 22.31 3.43 45.97
C THR A 9 21.16 4.22 46.62
N TRP A 10 20.58 5.20 45.91
CA TRP A 10 19.18 5.63 46.09
C TRP A 10 18.53 5.96 44.73
N HIS A 11 17.20 5.85 44.74
CA HIS A 11 16.27 5.69 43.62
C HIS A 11 16.03 6.89 42.70
N MET A 12 15.39 6.55 41.57
CA MET A 12 14.98 7.29 40.36
C MET A 12 14.34 8.67 40.55
N GLU A 13 14.67 9.59 39.63
CA GLU A 13 13.76 10.14 38.60
C GLU A 13 14.57 11.04 37.66
N ALA A 14 14.43 10.88 36.34
CA ALA A 14 14.61 11.98 35.38
C ALA A 14 14.30 11.54 33.95
N ALA A 15 13.44 12.33 33.32
CA ALA A 15 13.29 12.44 31.88
C ALA A 15 14.54 13.07 31.23
N GLN A 16 14.69 12.75 29.94
CA GLN A 16 15.28 13.55 28.84
C GLN A 16 16.81 13.73 28.69
N LEU A 17 17.28 13.28 27.50
CA LEU A 17 18.38 13.76 26.63
C LEU A 17 19.81 13.62 27.20
N ASP A 18 20.84 13.13 26.50
CA ASP A 18 21.18 13.21 25.08
C ASP A 18 22.26 12.14 24.71
N THR A 19 22.30 11.79 23.41
CA THR A 19 23.42 11.25 22.60
C THR A 19 24.48 10.28 23.18
N GLN A 20 24.56 9.07 22.59
CA GLN A 20 25.64 8.66 21.67
C GLN A 20 25.59 7.15 21.35
N ARG A 21 25.76 6.85 20.05
CA ARG A 21 26.38 5.64 19.47
C ARG A 21 25.85 4.26 19.89
N LYS A 22 25.15 3.62 18.94
CA LYS A 22 25.62 2.35 18.36
C LYS A 22 25.08 2.21 16.93
N LYS A 23 26.00 2.21 15.97
CA LYS A 23 25.77 1.84 14.58
C LYS A 23 25.24 0.40 14.54
N GLY A 24 24.04 0.23 14.01
CA GLY A 24 23.56 -1.04 13.47
C GLY A 24 23.26 -0.79 12.00
N GLU A 25 24.14 -1.24 11.12
CA GLU A 25 23.90 -1.27 9.68
C GLU A 25 22.75 -2.25 9.41
N ALA A 26 21.64 -1.76 8.84
CA ALA A 26 20.65 -2.63 8.23
C ALA A 26 21.15 -3.00 6.83
N ILE A 27 21.74 -4.19 6.70
CA ILE A 27 22.08 -4.78 5.40
C ILE A 27 20.78 -5.23 4.74
N LEU A 28 20.31 -4.49 3.73
CA LEU A 28 19.17 -4.91 2.90
C LEU A 28 19.68 -5.94 1.88
N LYS A 29 19.43 -7.23 2.14
CA LYS A 29 19.60 -8.29 1.13
C LYS A 29 18.38 -8.29 0.21
N THR A 30 18.44 -7.58 -0.92
CA THR A 30 17.52 -7.81 -2.03
C THR A 30 18.04 -8.99 -2.85
N SER A 31 17.49 -10.18 -2.63
CA SER A 31 17.49 -11.22 -3.67
C SER A 31 16.11 -11.19 -4.27
N SER A 32 15.95 -10.46 -5.37
CA SER A 32 14.72 -10.41 -6.14
C SER A 32 15.07 -10.68 -7.58
N THR A 33 14.73 -11.87 -8.06
CA THR A 33 14.69 -12.12 -9.49
C THR A 33 13.34 -11.58 -9.98
N VAL A 34 13.34 -10.38 -10.56
CA VAL A 34 12.21 -9.96 -11.41
C VAL A 34 12.34 -10.76 -12.69
N LEU A 35 11.79 -11.98 -12.71
CA LEU A 35 11.70 -12.77 -13.92
C LEU A 35 10.63 -12.13 -14.81
N LEU A 36 11.07 -11.34 -15.79
CA LEU A 36 10.34 -11.15 -17.04
C LEU A 36 10.41 -12.46 -17.84
N ASP A 37 9.85 -13.54 -17.30
CA ASP A 37 10.02 -14.89 -17.86
C ASP A 37 9.12 -15.18 -19.07
N GLN A 38 8.50 -14.16 -19.65
CA GLN A 38 7.76 -14.28 -20.91
C GLN A 38 8.00 -13.04 -21.77
N PRO A 39 8.07 -13.19 -23.11
CA PRO A 39 8.18 -12.04 -24.01
C PRO A 39 7.06 -11.05 -23.67
N VAL A 40 7.44 -9.81 -23.37
CA VAL A 40 6.49 -8.70 -23.26
C VAL A 40 5.91 -8.50 -24.65
N GLU A 41 4.71 -9.03 -24.89
CA GLU A 41 3.97 -8.76 -26.12
C GLU A 41 3.48 -7.31 -26.09
N PHE A 42 4.21 -6.43 -26.77
CA PHE A 42 3.71 -5.13 -27.16
C PHE A 42 2.80 -5.31 -28.37
N LEU A 43 1.49 -5.35 -28.15
CA LEU A 43 0.53 -5.30 -29.24
C LEU A 43 0.33 -3.85 -29.65
N ASN A 44 0.86 -3.48 -30.82
CA ASN A 44 0.45 -2.27 -31.53
C ASN A 44 -1.00 -2.42 -32.03
N SER A 45 -1.70 -1.32 -32.29
CA SER A 45 -3.06 -1.24 -32.84
C SER A 45 -3.25 -1.91 -34.22
N THR A 46 -2.19 -2.50 -34.78
CA THR A 46 -2.17 -3.23 -36.06
C THR A 46 -1.89 -4.74 -35.93
N GLY A 47 -1.73 -5.29 -34.71
CA GLY A 47 -1.67 -6.74 -34.48
C GLY A 47 -0.39 -7.47 -34.90
N GLN A 48 0.76 -6.79 -34.99
CA GLN A 48 2.07 -7.43 -35.23
C GLN A 48 2.90 -7.50 -33.94
N ALA A 49 3.39 -8.71 -33.61
CA ALA A 49 4.31 -8.97 -32.50
C ALA A 49 5.76 -8.62 -32.89
N SER A 50 6.51 -7.99 -31.99
CA SER A 50 7.94 -7.70 -32.15
C SER A 50 8.73 -8.26 -30.97
N THR A 51 9.77 -9.05 -31.25
CA THR A 51 10.65 -9.68 -30.24
C THR A 51 12.07 -9.10 -30.32
N ARG A 52 12.54 -8.39 -29.28
CA ARG A 52 13.96 -8.07 -28.95
C ARG A 52 13.98 -7.40 -27.56
N SER A 53 14.92 -7.61 -26.63
CA SER A 53 16.20 -8.33 -26.56
C SER A 53 16.59 -8.56 -25.08
N SER A 54 17.53 -9.48 -24.82
CA SER A 54 18.01 -9.94 -23.50
C SER A 54 18.93 -8.95 -22.77
N CYS A 55 18.93 -8.97 -21.44
CA CYS A 55 20.05 -8.48 -20.62
C CYS A 55 20.70 -9.66 -19.87
N GLN A 56 22.00 -9.90 -20.12
CA GLN A 56 22.82 -10.90 -19.43
C GLN A 56 23.31 -10.36 -18.06
N ASN A 57 23.52 -11.30 -17.14
CA ASN A 57 24.03 -11.13 -15.77
C ASN A 57 25.40 -10.44 -15.71
N GLU A 58 25.54 -9.43 -14.86
CA GLU A 58 26.83 -9.09 -14.23
C GLU A 58 26.64 -8.91 -12.72
N HIS A 59 27.37 -9.72 -11.95
CA HIS A 59 27.53 -9.59 -10.51
C HIS A 59 28.56 -8.49 -10.23
N LEU A 60 28.17 -7.42 -9.54
CA LEU A 60 29.09 -6.38 -9.07
C LEU A 60 29.12 -6.36 -7.54
N LEU A 61 30.17 -6.99 -6.99
CA LEU A 61 30.68 -6.73 -5.65
C LEU A 61 31.59 -5.50 -5.74
N LEU A 62 31.37 -4.46 -4.93
CA LEU A 62 32.31 -3.35 -4.81
C LEU A 62 32.55 -3.00 -3.34
N ASP A 63 33.79 -3.25 -2.89
CA ASP A 63 34.43 -2.64 -1.73
C ASP A 63 34.92 -1.21 -2.08
N PRO A 64 35.13 -0.33 -1.08
CA PRO A 64 35.30 1.10 -1.31
C PRO A 64 36.77 1.47 -1.56
N ILE A 65 36.97 2.69 -2.10
CA ILE A 65 38.22 3.45 -2.32
C ILE A 65 38.68 3.49 -3.79
N PHE A 66 38.27 4.53 -4.53
CA PHE A 66 39.14 5.53 -5.19
C PHE A 66 38.31 6.45 -6.10
N LEU A 67 38.36 7.75 -5.82
CA LEU A 67 38.01 8.83 -6.75
C LEU A 67 39.19 9.03 -7.71
N ASP A 68 38.95 9.01 -9.02
CA ASP A 68 39.05 10.17 -9.94
C ASP A 68 39.25 9.75 -11.42
N ARG A 69 38.61 10.50 -12.32
CA ARG A 69 38.85 10.66 -13.78
C ARG A 69 38.58 9.47 -14.72
N VAL A 70 37.43 9.53 -15.43
CA VAL A 70 37.33 9.58 -16.91
C VAL A 70 35.96 10.21 -17.27
N ALA A 71 35.92 11.14 -18.22
CA ALA A 71 34.72 11.63 -18.93
C ALA A 71 34.95 11.48 -20.44
N PRO A 72 33.97 11.67 -21.35
CA PRO A 72 32.53 11.36 -21.33
C PRO A 72 32.08 10.59 -22.60
N SER A 73 30.99 9.80 -22.55
CA SER A 73 30.06 9.66 -23.70
C SER A 73 28.75 9.00 -23.29
N SER A 74 27.65 9.45 -23.90
CA SER A 74 26.24 9.09 -23.70
C SER A 74 25.56 9.61 -22.41
N SER A 75 24.85 10.70 -22.60
CA SER A 75 24.07 11.46 -21.63
C SER A 75 22.84 10.70 -21.10
N CYS A 76 22.89 10.26 -19.85
CA CYS A 76 21.70 10.08 -19.01
C CYS A 76 21.27 11.46 -18.49
N LEU A 77 20.33 12.10 -19.19
CA LEU A 77 19.66 13.31 -18.70
C LEU A 77 18.51 12.90 -17.79
N VAL A 78 18.74 12.93 -16.48
CA VAL A 78 17.68 13.01 -15.48
C VAL A 78 17.28 14.49 -15.40
N SER A 79 16.12 14.83 -15.97
CA SER A 79 15.54 16.17 -15.86
C SER A 79 14.51 16.18 -14.72
N PRO A 80 14.60 17.13 -13.76
CA PRO A 80 13.60 17.31 -12.70
C PRO A 80 12.47 18.25 -13.16
N PRO A 81 11.29 18.24 -12.53
CA PRO A 81 10.41 19.40 -12.54
C PRO A 81 10.43 20.11 -11.15
N TYR A 82 11.13 21.25 -11.09
CA TYR A 82 10.64 22.59 -10.68
C TYR A 82 9.43 22.69 -9.70
N TRP A 83 9.33 23.53 -8.66
CA TRP A 83 10.15 24.56 -7.98
C TRP A 83 9.55 24.72 -6.56
N PHE A 84 10.36 24.77 -5.50
CA PHE A 84 10.03 25.54 -4.28
C PHE A 84 11.33 26.20 -3.80
N ARG A 85 11.35 27.53 -3.71
CA ARG A 85 12.46 28.29 -3.11
C ARG A 85 12.50 28.03 -1.60
N PRO A 86 13.68 27.89 -0.99
CA PRO A 86 13.81 27.64 0.44
C PRO A 86 13.75 28.97 1.22
N SER A 87 12.90 29.05 2.24
CA SER A 87 13.21 29.85 3.42
C SER A 87 13.86 28.93 4.45
N LEU A 88 15.12 29.20 4.79
CA LEU A 88 15.87 28.49 5.81
C LEU A 88 15.16 28.55 7.18
N SER A 89 14.94 27.40 7.81
CA SER A 89 15.42 27.14 9.18
C SER A 89 15.33 25.64 9.54
N SER A 90 16.50 25.08 9.86
CA SER A 90 16.79 23.97 10.78
C SER A 90 15.75 22.85 10.99
N SER A 91 16.07 21.62 10.58
CA SER A 91 16.31 20.48 11.51
C SER A 91 16.45 19.12 10.80
N SER A 92 17.53 18.40 11.15
CA SER A 92 17.73 16.94 11.11
C SER A 92 17.26 16.14 9.87
N SER A 93 18.19 15.82 8.96
CA SER A 93 17.98 14.90 7.84
C SER A 93 17.90 13.44 8.31
N TRP A 94 16.72 12.83 8.16
CA TRP A 94 16.54 11.38 8.23
C TRP A 94 16.69 10.79 6.82
N CYS A 95 17.31 9.61 6.72
CA CYS A 95 17.64 8.95 5.45
C CYS A 95 16.38 8.63 4.62
N HIS A 96 16.24 9.29 3.47
CA HIS A 96 15.27 8.97 2.42
C HIS A 96 15.83 7.91 1.45
N HIS A 97 15.91 6.63 1.81
CA HIS A 97 16.24 5.57 0.82
C HIS A 97 15.64 4.22 1.22
N LEU A 98 14.31 4.09 1.12
CA LEU A 98 13.62 2.80 1.03
C LEU A 98 12.85 2.78 -0.29
N ILE A 99 13.18 1.81 -1.15
CA ILE A 99 12.62 1.66 -2.50
C ILE A 99 11.35 0.81 -2.38
N GLY A 100 10.19 1.45 -2.45
CA GLY A 100 8.96 0.77 -2.86
C GLY A 100 9.01 0.46 -4.36
N LEU A 101 8.38 -0.63 -4.78
CA LEU A 101 8.18 -0.90 -6.21
C LEU A 101 7.01 -0.05 -6.69
N GLU A 102 7.31 1.13 -7.23
CA GLU A 102 6.31 1.99 -7.89
C GLU A 102 6.33 1.75 -9.39
N GLN A 103 5.20 1.30 -9.93
CA GLN A 103 5.00 1.14 -11.37
C GLN A 103 3.80 1.97 -11.83
N ASP A 104 4.10 3.15 -12.38
CA ASP A 104 3.15 3.96 -13.16
C ASP A 104 3.19 3.47 -14.61
N CYS A 105 2.22 2.64 -14.95
CA CYS A 105 2.15 1.97 -16.24
C CYS A 105 1.81 2.92 -17.39
N SER A 106 1.55 4.20 -17.14
CA SER A 106 1.24 5.21 -18.16
C SER A 106 2.45 5.99 -18.68
N LYS A 107 3.62 5.89 -18.02
CA LYS A 107 4.79 6.75 -18.26
C LYS A 107 6.00 6.07 -18.88
N SER A 108 5.85 4.91 -19.53
CA SER A 108 6.99 4.28 -20.20
C SER A 108 7.58 5.24 -21.25
N THR A 109 8.82 5.65 -21.04
CA THR A 109 9.55 6.70 -21.78
C THR A 109 9.91 6.25 -23.20
N PHE A 110 8.92 6.13 -24.09
CA PHE A 110 9.15 6.15 -25.53
C PHE A 110 8.58 7.46 -26.08
N PRO A 111 9.42 8.34 -26.67
CA PRO A 111 8.94 9.61 -27.16
C PRO A 111 8.00 9.37 -28.35
N ARG A 112 6.76 9.84 -28.19
CA ARG A 112 5.76 10.05 -29.26
C ARG A 112 4.94 8.83 -29.71
N LEU A 113 4.45 8.04 -28.75
CA LEU A 113 3.22 7.24 -28.89
C LEU A 113 2.43 7.36 -27.58
N GLU A 114 1.25 7.99 -27.62
CA GLU A 114 0.31 7.90 -26.50
C GLU A 114 -0.13 6.45 -26.33
N GLY A 115 -0.19 5.96 -25.09
CA GLY A 115 -0.97 4.75 -24.78
C GLY A 115 -0.21 3.44 -24.55
N PHE A 116 1.03 3.46 -24.07
CA PHE A 116 1.58 2.25 -23.45
C PHE A 116 1.01 2.10 -22.05
N VAL A 117 0.11 1.12 -21.89
CA VAL A 117 -0.34 0.58 -20.61
C VAL A 117 0.41 -0.73 -20.43
N LEU A 118 1.01 -0.99 -19.26
CA LEU A 118 1.46 -2.35 -18.96
C LEU A 118 0.24 -3.27 -19.00
N ILE A 119 0.17 -4.09 -20.04
CA ILE A 119 -0.97 -4.99 -20.26
C ILE A 119 -0.86 -6.21 -19.38
N ARG A 120 0.35 -6.62 -18.97
CA ARG A 120 0.61 -7.78 -18.10
C ARG A 120 1.86 -7.54 -17.25
N GLY A 121 1.78 -7.90 -15.97
CA GLY A 121 2.91 -7.85 -15.05
C GLY A 121 2.83 -8.99 -14.04
N ILE A 122 3.97 -9.62 -13.72
CA ILE A 122 4.07 -10.69 -12.73
C ILE A 122 5.12 -10.30 -11.70
N THR A 123 4.73 -10.25 -10.44
CA THR A 123 5.62 -10.07 -9.29
C THR A 123 5.49 -11.28 -8.39
N THR A 124 6.57 -12.04 -8.20
CA THR A 124 6.54 -13.24 -7.36
C THR A 124 7.79 -13.37 -6.52
N GLY A 125 7.67 -13.89 -5.30
CA GLY A 125 8.82 -14.21 -4.44
C GLY A 125 9.54 -12.98 -3.85
N VAL A 126 8.94 -11.79 -3.92
CA VAL A 126 9.57 -10.56 -3.46
C VAL A 126 9.48 -10.45 -1.93
N THR A 127 10.52 -9.91 -1.31
CA THR A 127 10.49 -9.49 0.09
C THR A 127 10.84 -8.01 0.21
N VAL A 128 9.95 -7.22 0.82
CA VAL A 128 10.14 -5.80 1.12
C VAL A 128 10.06 -5.60 2.62
N THR A 129 11.06 -4.91 3.19
CA THR A 129 11.13 -4.68 4.64
C THR A 129 11.52 -3.24 4.96
N ALA A 130 10.69 -2.57 5.75
CA ALA A 130 10.95 -1.30 6.40
C ALA A 130 10.34 -1.28 7.81
N PRO A 131 10.83 -0.41 8.71
CA PRO A 131 10.20 -0.19 10.01
C PRO A 131 8.73 0.22 9.88
N GLY A 132 7.89 -0.21 10.83
CA GLY A 132 6.45 0.04 10.82
C GLY A 132 6.04 1.50 11.03
N ASP A 133 6.96 2.34 11.49
CA ASP A 133 6.82 3.79 11.66
C ASP A 133 7.48 4.58 10.52
N SER A 134 7.99 3.90 9.48
CA SER A 134 8.70 4.53 8.38
C SER A 134 7.73 5.30 7.45
N PRO A 135 7.82 6.65 7.39
CA PRO A 135 6.87 7.44 6.62
C PRO A 135 7.03 7.19 5.11
N ASN A 136 5.90 7.18 4.40
CA ASN A 136 5.82 7.12 2.93
C ASN A 136 6.48 5.89 2.28
N THR A 137 6.59 4.77 3.02
CA THR A 137 7.15 3.51 2.53
C THR A 137 6.06 2.57 2.02
N ASP A 138 5.42 2.91 0.90
CA ASP A 138 4.54 1.93 0.24
C ASP A 138 5.40 0.75 -0.27
N GLY A 139 4.92 -0.49 -0.11
CA GLY A 139 5.64 -1.68 -0.57
C GLY A 139 5.61 -1.83 -2.08
N ILE A 140 4.43 -2.10 -2.63
CA ILE A 140 4.19 -2.17 -4.07
C ILE A 140 3.04 -1.24 -4.43
N LYS A 141 3.20 -0.45 -5.49
CA LYS A 141 2.23 0.55 -5.90
C LYS A 141 1.98 0.48 -7.40
N PHE A 142 0.72 0.28 -7.78
CA PHE A 142 0.27 0.19 -9.16
C PHE A 142 -0.76 1.25 -9.50
N GLY A 143 -0.64 1.85 -10.68
CA GLY A 143 -1.65 2.73 -11.26
C GLY A 143 -1.63 2.62 -12.78
N PHE A 144 -2.81 2.72 -13.40
CA PHE A 144 -2.98 2.61 -14.85
C PHE A 144 -2.44 1.30 -15.46
N CYS A 145 -2.52 0.19 -14.73
CA CYS A 145 -2.01 -1.12 -15.15
C CYS A 145 -3.15 -2.11 -15.40
N SER A 146 -2.95 -3.12 -16.25
CA SER A 146 -3.91 -4.20 -16.42
C SER A 146 -3.25 -5.58 -16.33
N ASN A 147 -4.05 -6.61 -15.98
CA ASN A 147 -3.65 -8.02 -15.90
C ASN A 147 -2.37 -8.24 -15.07
N ILE A 148 -2.40 -7.77 -13.84
CA ILE A 148 -1.28 -7.86 -12.90
C ILE A 148 -1.44 -9.07 -11.99
N ARG A 149 -0.37 -9.81 -11.76
CA ARG A 149 -0.31 -10.89 -10.77
C ARG A 149 0.78 -10.63 -9.75
N ILE A 150 0.40 -10.65 -8.47
CA ILE A 150 1.33 -10.58 -7.34
C ILE A 150 1.18 -11.88 -6.54
N SER A 151 2.27 -12.61 -6.33
CA SER A 151 2.21 -13.87 -5.58
C SER A 151 3.40 -14.12 -4.66
N ASN A 152 3.21 -14.94 -3.64
CA ASN A 152 4.30 -15.50 -2.82
C ASN A 152 5.24 -14.43 -2.26
N THR A 153 4.69 -13.33 -1.76
CA THR A 153 5.45 -12.10 -1.47
C THR A 153 5.28 -11.71 0.00
N ASN A 154 6.35 -11.20 0.62
CA ASN A 154 6.35 -10.74 2.02
C ASN A 154 6.66 -9.24 2.08
N ILE A 155 5.76 -8.44 2.63
CA ILE A 155 5.88 -6.98 2.65
C ILE A 155 5.64 -6.50 4.08
N GLY A 156 6.65 -5.92 4.70
CA GLY A 156 6.51 -5.15 5.93
C GLY A 156 7.01 -3.74 5.70
N THR A 157 6.16 -2.74 5.90
CA THR A 157 6.53 -1.34 5.72
C THR A 157 5.86 -0.42 6.75
N GLY A 158 6.08 0.89 6.68
CA GLY A 158 5.35 1.85 7.49
C GLY A 158 4.09 2.39 6.82
N TYR A 159 3.79 1.95 5.61
CA TYR A 159 2.68 2.46 4.78
C TYR A 159 1.96 1.30 4.07
N ASP A 160 1.27 1.54 2.94
CA ASP A 160 0.49 0.47 2.29
C ASP A 160 1.41 -0.68 1.83
N CYS A 161 1.09 -1.93 2.15
CA CYS A 161 1.82 -3.07 1.60
C CYS A 161 1.67 -3.10 0.08
N ILE A 162 0.42 -2.98 -0.37
CA ILE A 162 0.09 -2.86 -1.78
C ILE A 162 -0.93 -1.73 -1.94
N ALA A 163 -0.57 -0.72 -2.73
CA ALA A 163 -1.44 0.40 -3.10
C ALA A 163 -1.92 0.25 -4.55
N ILE A 164 -3.25 0.21 -4.73
CA ILE A 164 -3.91 0.01 -6.02
C ILE A 164 -4.61 1.32 -6.40
N LEU A 165 -4.10 2.00 -7.40
CA LEU A 165 -4.55 3.33 -7.82
C LEU A 165 -5.42 3.29 -9.07
N SER A 166 -5.94 4.47 -9.42
CA SER A 166 -6.75 4.76 -10.61
C SER A 166 -6.27 4.03 -11.88
N GLY A 167 -7.21 3.54 -12.68
CA GLY A 167 -6.95 2.90 -13.97
C GLY A 167 -6.38 1.49 -13.88
N THR A 168 -6.34 0.90 -12.69
CA THR A 168 -5.88 -0.49 -12.51
C THR A 168 -7.00 -1.48 -12.76
N SER A 169 -6.76 -2.52 -13.57
CA SER A 169 -7.76 -3.55 -13.84
C SER A 169 -7.20 -4.97 -13.86
N ASN A 170 -8.04 -5.96 -13.55
CA ASN A 170 -7.71 -7.39 -13.59
C ASN A 170 -6.43 -7.73 -12.80
N MET A 171 -6.42 -7.44 -11.50
CA MET A 171 -5.29 -7.75 -10.62
C MET A 171 -5.59 -8.97 -9.75
N ASP A 172 -4.67 -9.93 -9.70
CA ASP A 172 -4.73 -11.14 -8.85
C ASP A 172 -3.56 -11.13 -7.85
N ILE A 173 -3.88 -10.96 -6.57
CA ILE A 173 -2.94 -10.94 -5.45
C ILE A 173 -3.17 -12.20 -4.62
N SER A 174 -2.15 -13.04 -4.47
CA SER A 174 -2.29 -14.32 -3.78
C SER A 174 -1.07 -14.71 -2.94
N ASN A 175 -1.27 -15.42 -1.83
CA ASN A 175 -0.17 -15.87 -0.98
C ASN A 175 0.78 -14.73 -0.56
N VAL A 176 0.20 -13.63 -0.05
CA VAL A 176 0.94 -12.47 0.43
C VAL A 176 0.93 -12.43 1.94
N LYS A 177 2.08 -12.11 2.54
CA LYS A 177 2.19 -11.72 3.95
C LYS A 177 2.42 -10.21 4.02
N CYS A 178 1.53 -9.50 4.69
CA CYS A 178 1.56 -8.04 4.80
C CYS A 178 1.62 -7.63 6.26
N GLY A 179 2.66 -6.93 6.68
CA GLY A 179 2.81 -6.51 8.06
C GLY A 179 4.25 -6.31 8.51
N PRO A 180 4.58 -5.21 9.22
CA PRO A 180 3.70 -4.09 9.60
C PRO A 180 3.30 -3.21 8.38
N GLY A 181 2.47 -2.17 8.60
CA GLY A 181 2.08 -1.19 7.58
C GLY A 181 0.59 -0.83 7.61
N HIS A 182 0.04 -0.39 6.48
CA HIS A 182 -1.35 0.06 6.31
C HIS A 182 -2.25 -0.94 5.56
N GLY A 183 -1.77 -2.16 5.32
CA GLY A 183 -2.56 -3.20 4.65
C GLY A 183 -2.52 -3.11 3.12
N ILE A 184 -3.50 -3.72 2.47
CA ILE A 184 -3.71 -3.63 1.03
C ILE A 184 -4.82 -2.61 0.78
N SER A 185 -4.47 -1.53 0.08
CA SER A 185 -5.35 -0.38 -0.12
C SER A 185 -5.69 -0.16 -1.58
N VAL A 186 -6.98 -0.08 -1.88
CA VAL A 186 -7.48 0.53 -3.11
C VAL A 186 -7.67 2.02 -2.87
N GLY A 187 -6.93 2.84 -3.60
CA GLY A 187 -6.94 4.30 -3.54
C GLY A 187 -5.72 4.94 -2.88
N SER A 188 -5.74 6.24 -2.58
CA SER A 188 -6.94 7.08 -2.59
C SER A 188 -7.48 7.34 -4.00
N LEU A 189 -8.78 7.15 -4.19
CA LEU A 189 -9.48 7.40 -5.46
C LEU A 189 -10.33 8.67 -5.40
N GLY A 190 -10.54 9.30 -6.55
CA GLY A 190 -11.43 10.43 -6.76
C GLY A 190 -10.78 11.81 -6.57
N LYS A 191 -9.47 11.91 -6.33
CA LYS A 191 -8.80 13.19 -6.09
C LYS A 191 -8.77 14.07 -7.35
N ASN A 192 -8.48 13.46 -8.50
CA ASN A 192 -8.17 14.18 -9.74
C ASN A 192 -9.22 13.91 -10.82
N LYS A 193 -9.59 14.94 -11.61
CA LYS A 193 -10.65 14.86 -12.65
C LYS A 193 -10.41 13.81 -13.75
N GLY A 194 -9.16 13.40 -13.98
CA GLY A 194 -8.77 12.46 -15.04
C GLY A 194 -8.64 11.00 -14.61
N GLU A 195 -9.02 10.67 -13.37
CA GLU A 195 -8.95 9.28 -12.89
C GLU A 195 -9.83 8.33 -13.70
N LYS A 196 -9.45 7.06 -13.68
CA LYS A 196 -10.09 5.96 -14.40
C LYS A 196 -10.57 4.90 -13.40
N ASP A 197 -11.53 4.11 -13.84
CA ASP A 197 -12.11 3.04 -13.06
C ASP A 197 -11.05 2.05 -12.56
N VAL A 198 -11.34 1.43 -11.41
CA VAL A 198 -10.56 0.32 -10.86
C VAL A 198 -11.46 -0.91 -10.83
N ILE A 199 -11.14 -1.94 -11.61
CA ILE A 199 -12.08 -3.04 -11.88
C ILE A 199 -11.38 -4.40 -11.79
N GLY A 200 -12.00 -5.36 -11.11
CA GLY A 200 -11.53 -6.75 -11.15
C GLY A 200 -10.27 -6.95 -10.31
N ILE A 201 -10.36 -6.70 -9.00
CA ILE A 201 -9.26 -6.91 -8.05
C ILE A 201 -9.59 -8.14 -7.22
N THR A 202 -8.73 -9.15 -7.25
CA THR A 202 -8.83 -10.34 -6.41
C THR A 202 -7.66 -10.38 -5.45
N VAL A 203 -7.94 -10.47 -4.15
CA VAL A 203 -6.94 -10.71 -3.11
C VAL A 203 -7.33 -11.98 -2.39
N ARG A 204 -6.42 -12.95 -2.34
CA ARG A 204 -6.70 -14.24 -1.71
C ARG A 204 -5.51 -14.83 -0.99
N ASP A 205 -5.78 -15.77 -0.10
CA ASP A 205 -4.76 -16.55 0.59
C ASP A 205 -3.71 -15.64 1.27
N THR A 206 -4.18 -14.57 1.92
CA THR A 206 -3.32 -13.47 2.41
C THR A 206 -3.35 -13.40 3.93
N VAL A 207 -2.20 -13.13 4.54
CA VAL A 207 -2.06 -12.94 5.98
C VAL A 207 -1.66 -11.49 6.26
N PHE A 208 -2.47 -10.78 7.04
CA PHE A 208 -2.13 -9.49 7.60
C PHE A 208 -1.60 -9.65 9.02
N ASN A 209 -0.53 -8.96 9.37
CA ASN A 209 0.03 -8.98 10.72
C ASN A 209 0.37 -7.56 11.19
N SER A 210 -0.30 -7.14 12.26
CA SER A 210 0.01 -5.88 12.97
C SER A 210 -0.03 -4.63 12.07
N THR A 211 -0.89 -4.62 11.05
CA THR A 211 -1.14 -3.45 10.20
C THR A 211 -2.25 -2.55 10.78
N SER A 212 -2.29 -1.28 10.35
CA SER A 212 -3.35 -0.34 10.74
C SER A 212 -4.70 -0.73 10.15
N ASP A 213 -4.70 -1.25 8.92
CA ASP A 213 -5.88 -1.73 8.21
C ASP A 213 -5.55 -3.07 7.54
N GLY A 214 -6.57 -3.89 7.30
CA GLY A 214 -6.41 -5.13 6.53
C GLY A 214 -6.65 -4.86 5.04
N ILE A 215 -7.90 -5.06 4.62
CA ILE A 215 -8.37 -4.66 3.29
C ILE A 215 -9.04 -3.30 3.39
N ARG A 216 -8.53 -2.33 2.62
CA ARG A 216 -8.98 -0.94 2.67
C ARG A 216 -9.38 -0.42 1.28
N ILE A 217 -10.51 0.26 1.18
CA ILE A 217 -10.91 1.06 0.01
C ILE A 217 -11.10 2.49 0.49
N LYS A 218 -10.31 3.43 -0.03
CA LYS A 218 -10.31 4.84 0.39
C LYS A 218 -10.63 5.77 -0.78
N THR A 219 -11.68 6.56 -0.65
CA THR A 219 -12.08 7.56 -1.67
C THR A 219 -12.24 8.94 -1.02
N TRP A 220 -11.80 9.97 -1.73
CA TRP A 220 -11.85 11.35 -1.24
C TRP A 220 -13.28 11.76 -0.88
N GLU A 221 -13.44 12.43 0.27
CA GLU A 221 -14.73 12.92 0.78
C GLU A 221 -15.43 13.82 -0.25
N SER A 222 -14.69 14.73 -0.87
CA SER A 222 -15.12 15.47 -2.05
C SER A 222 -14.30 15.02 -3.24
N SER A 223 -14.88 14.18 -4.10
CA SER A 223 -14.15 13.66 -5.26
C SER A 223 -14.36 14.53 -6.49
N ALA A 224 -13.26 14.93 -7.13
CA ALA A 224 -13.26 15.65 -8.39
C ALA A 224 -13.62 14.77 -9.61
N ALA A 225 -13.42 13.44 -9.50
CA ALA A 225 -13.77 12.48 -10.54
C ALA A 225 -14.99 11.63 -10.17
N LYS A 226 -15.69 11.19 -11.22
CA LYS A 226 -16.78 10.22 -11.15
C LYS A 226 -16.30 8.93 -11.80
N ILE A 227 -15.83 8.00 -10.98
CA ILE A 227 -15.28 6.71 -11.44
C ILE A 227 -15.93 5.55 -10.68
N VAL A 228 -15.72 4.34 -11.18
CA VAL A 228 -16.25 3.11 -10.61
C VAL A 228 -15.09 2.28 -10.02
N ALA A 229 -15.28 1.81 -8.79
CA ALA A 229 -14.47 0.77 -8.17
C ALA A 229 -15.35 -0.49 -8.04
N SER A 230 -15.06 -1.55 -8.82
CA SER A 230 -15.98 -2.69 -8.86
C SER A 230 -15.38 -4.06 -9.15
N LYS A 231 -16.17 -5.11 -8.86
CA LYS A 231 -15.81 -6.52 -9.06
C LYS A 231 -14.58 -6.89 -8.23
N PHE A 232 -14.61 -6.56 -6.95
CA PHE A 232 -13.52 -6.91 -6.04
C PHE A 232 -13.86 -8.16 -5.25
N VAL A 233 -12.88 -9.05 -5.09
CA VAL A 233 -13.01 -10.28 -4.33
C VAL A 233 -11.88 -10.36 -3.33
N PHE A 234 -12.22 -10.45 -2.05
CA PHE A 234 -11.30 -10.62 -0.93
C PHE A 234 -11.64 -11.94 -0.26
N GLU A 235 -10.81 -12.97 -0.43
CA GLU A 235 -11.15 -14.34 -0.04
C GLU A 235 -10.03 -15.05 0.74
N ASN A 236 -10.37 -15.80 1.78
CA ASN A 236 -9.40 -16.58 2.56
C ASN A 236 -8.27 -15.70 3.12
N ILE A 237 -8.66 -14.80 4.04
CA ILE A 237 -7.75 -13.80 4.59
C ILE A 237 -7.66 -13.96 6.11
N GLN A 238 -6.44 -14.11 6.61
CA GLN A 238 -6.16 -14.13 8.04
C GLN A 238 -5.71 -12.74 8.50
N MET A 239 -6.32 -12.28 9.60
CA MET A 239 -6.06 -11.00 10.24
C MET A 239 -5.42 -11.25 11.60
N ILE A 240 -4.20 -10.76 11.82
CA ILE A 240 -3.51 -10.92 13.11
C ILE A 240 -3.27 -9.54 13.68
N ASN A 241 -4.01 -9.18 14.73
CA ASN A 241 -3.79 -7.96 15.51
C ASN A 241 -3.89 -6.68 14.65
N ILE A 242 -4.97 -6.58 13.85
CA ILE A 242 -5.15 -5.51 12.85
C ILE A 242 -5.95 -4.35 13.40
N GLY A 243 -5.60 -3.10 13.10
CA GLY A 243 -6.38 -1.94 13.54
C GLY A 243 -7.84 -1.98 13.04
N LYS A 244 -8.04 -1.92 11.72
CA LYS A 244 -9.35 -2.09 11.06
C LYS A 244 -9.26 -3.17 9.97
N PRO A 245 -9.62 -4.43 10.27
CA PRO A 245 -9.55 -5.53 9.31
C PRO A 245 -10.23 -5.27 7.96
N ILE A 246 -11.47 -4.78 7.96
CA ILE A 246 -12.23 -4.45 6.74
C ILE A 246 -12.63 -2.98 6.81
N ASN A 247 -12.22 -2.19 5.83
CA ASN A 247 -12.44 -0.75 5.83
C ASN A 247 -12.82 -0.22 4.44
N ILE A 248 -14.02 0.34 4.30
CA ILE A 248 -14.38 1.24 3.20
C ILE A 248 -14.57 2.63 3.81
N ASP A 249 -13.79 3.59 3.33
CA ASP A 249 -13.83 4.98 3.77
C ASP A 249 -13.98 5.92 2.58
N GLN A 250 -15.23 6.35 2.34
CA GLN A 250 -15.54 7.40 1.37
C GLN A 250 -15.53 8.82 1.96
N LYS A 251 -15.03 8.98 3.20
CA LYS A 251 -14.76 10.29 3.82
C LYS A 251 -13.26 10.51 4.00
N TYR A 252 -12.44 9.90 3.13
CA TYR A 252 -10.99 9.93 3.28
C TYR A 252 -10.47 11.38 3.20
N CYS A 253 -9.83 11.81 4.27
CA CYS A 253 -9.25 13.14 4.45
C CYS A 253 -7.92 13.01 5.22
N PRO A 254 -6.79 12.78 4.53
CA PRO A 254 -5.52 12.55 5.21
C PRO A 254 -4.92 13.82 5.81
N TYR A 255 -5.29 15.00 5.29
CA TYR A 255 -4.79 16.29 5.74
C TYR A 255 -5.95 17.26 5.98
N PRO A 256 -6.52 17.30 7.19
CA PRO A 256 -7.52 18.28 7.56
C PRO A 256 -6.93 19.71 7.56
N PRO A 257 -7.72 20.74 7.19
CA PRO A 257 -9.10 20.67 6.75
C PRO A 257 -9.21 20.26 5.27
N CYS A 258 -10.04 19.25 4.97
CA CYS A 258 -10.37 18.92 3.59
C CYS A 258 -11.51 19.80 3.08
N GLU A 259 -11.47 20.12 1.79
CA GLU A 259 -12.56 20.82 1.11
C GLU A 259 -13.84 19.99 1.15
N LYS A 260 -14.82 20.43 1.94
CA LYS A 260 -16.16 19.84 1.98
C LYS A 260 -17.05 20.39 0.87
N THR A 261 -16.52 20.43 -0.35
CA THR A 261 -17.21 20.97 -1.53
C THR A 261 -18.28 20.03 -2.07
N GLY A 262 -18.39 18.81 -1.53
CA GLY A 262 -19.37 17.81 -1.92
C GLY A 262 -19.16 16.48 -1.21
N ALA A 263 -19.81 15.44 -1.72
CA ALA A 263 -19.65 14.06 -1.28
C ALA A 263 -18.87 13.24 -2.32
N SER A 264 -18.41 12.06 -1.93
CA SER A 264 -17.68 11.18 -2.85
C SER A 264 -18.61 10.72 -3.96
N HIS A 265 -18.15 10.86 -5.19
CA HIS A 265 -18.79 10.42 -6.44
C HIS A 265 -18.12 9.18 -7.04
N VAL A 266 -17.24 8.52 -6.27
CA VAL A 266 -16.69 7.22 -6.63
C VAL A 266 -17.75 6.15 -6.32
N GLN A 267 -18.28 5.48 -7.35
CA GLN A 267 -19.23 4.39 -7.17
C GLN A 267 -18.48 3.11 -6.80
N ILE A 268 -18.63 2.66 -5.56
CA ILE A 268 -18.15 1.34 -5.12
C ILE A 268 -19.29 0.33 -5.31
N LYS A 269 -19.05 -0.76 -6.03
CA LYS A 269 -20.07 -1.81 -6.21
C LYS A 269 -19.47 -3.19 -6.48
N ASP A 270 -20.27 -4.23 -6.26
CA ASP A 270 -19.89 -5.62 -6.57
C ASP A 270 -18.61 -6.02 -5.81
N ILE A 271 -18.68 -5.93 -4.48
CA ILE A 271 -17.56 -6.20 -3.57
C ILE A 271 -17.89 -7.43 -2.75
N LYS A 272 -17.00 -8.43 -2.78
CA LYS A 272 -17.18 -9.68 -2.05
C LYS A 272 -16.06 -9.87 -1.03
N TYR A 273 -16.44 -9.99 0.24
CA TYR A 273 -15.57 -10.41 1.32
C TYR A 273 -15.99 -11.81 1.76
N LYS A 274 -15.08 -12.78 1.69
CA LYS A 274 -15.38 -14.18 1.95
C LYS A 274 -14.31 -14.85 2.81
N ASN A 275 -14.70 -15.58 3.85
CA ASN A 275 -13.79 -16.33 4.70
C ASN A 275 -12.64 -15.44 5.23
N ILE A 276 -13.00 -14.40 5.99
CA ILE A 276 -12.03 -13.47 6.60
C ILE A 276 -12.09 -13.65 8.11
N TYR A 277 -10.96 -14.01 8.72
CA TYR A 277 -10.93 -14.42 10.11
C TYR A 277 -9.71 -13.92 10.87
N GLY A 278 -9.79 -13.89 12.20
CA GLY A 278 -8.68 -13.56 13.09
C GLY A 278 -9.03 -12.44 14.06
N THR A 279 -8.10 -11.52 14.31
CA THR A 279 -8.24 -10.53 15.40
C THR A 279 -8.07 -9.07 14.98
N SER A 280 -8.84 -8.21 15.66
CA SER A 280 -8.85 -6.75 15.54
C SER A 280 -8.39 -6.11 16.84
N LYS A 281 -7.48 -5.13 16.74
CA LYS A 281 -7.06 -4.25 17.85
C LYS A 281 -8.17 -3.28 18.25
N ASN A 282 -8.91 -2.75 17.28
CA ASN A 282 -9.98 -1.81 17.54
C ASN A 282 -11.33 -2.55 17.60
N LYS A 283 -12.27 -2.00 18.37
CA LYS A 283 -13.63 -2.55 18.45
C LYS A 283 -14.31 -2.63 17.11
N VAL A 284 -14.22 -1.57 16.32
CA VAL A 284 -14.79 -1.54 14.96
C VAL A 284 -13.90 -2.36 14.03
N ALA A 285 -14.24 -3.64 13.87
CA ALA A 285 -13.51 -4.58 13.03
C ALA A 285 -13.93 -4.49 11.55
N VAL A 286 -15.20 -4.12 11.31
CA VAL A 286 -15.77 -3.91 9.98
C VAL A 286 -16.31 -2.49 9.91
N ASN A 287 -15.69 -1.65 9.09
CA ASN A 287 -16.14 -0.28 8.84
C ASN A 287 -16.48 -0.12 7.36
N LEU A 288 -17.76 0.09 7.04
CA LEU A 288 -18.24 0.29 5.68
C LEU A 288 -18.93 1.65 5.58
N GLN A 289 -18.14 2.71 5.37
CA GLN A 289 -18.62 4.08 5.36
C GLN A 289 -18.67 4.62 3.93
N CYS A 290 -19.86 4.59 3.34
CA CYS A 290 -20.10 5.02 1.97
C CYS A 290 -20.84 6.35 1.88
N SER A 291 -20.70 7.02 0.74
CA SER A 291 -21.33 8.29 0.43
C SER A 291 -22.86 8.15 0.38
N LYS A 292 -23.58 9.15 0.89
CA LYS A 292 -25.05 9.18 0.80
C LYS A 292 -25.54 9.30 -0.65
N SER A 293 -24.82 10.06 -1.48
CA SER A 293 -25.16 10.27 -2.89
C SER A 293 -24.73 9.11 -3.80
N PHE A 294 -23.65 8.40 -3.42
CA PHE A 294 -23.13 7.23 -4.12
C PHE A 294 -22.98 6.07 -3.14
N ARG A 295 -24.13 5.51 -2.74
CA ARG A 295 -24.20 4.34 -1.84
C ARG A 295 -23.37 3.20 -2.41
N CYS A 296 -22.72 2.43 -1.54
CA CYS A 296 -22.09 1.18 -1.94
C CYS A 296 -23.17 0.15 -2.31
N LYS A 297 -23.02 -0.54 -3.45
CA LYS A 297 -24.02 -1.47 -3.96
C LYS A 297 -23.47 -2.88 -4.06
N ASN A 298 -24.30 -3.88 -3.73
CA ASN A 298 -23.94 -5.29 -3.87
C ASN A 298 -22.63 -5.62 -3.12
N VAL A 299 -22.59 -5.25 -1.84
CA VAL A 299 -21.51 -5.66 -0.93
C VAL A 299 -21.93 -6.98 -0.26
N GLU A 300 -21.16 -8.04 -0.49
CA GLU A 300 -21.39 -9.37 0.09
C GLU A 300 -20.38 -9.65 1.21
N LEU A 301 -20.89 -9.99 2.40
CA LEU A 301 -20.10 -10.49 3.53
C LEU A 301 -20.42 -11.98 3.74
N ILE A 302 -19.43 -12.85 3.61
CA ILE A 302 -19.60 -14.30 3.71
C ILE A 302 -18.56 -14.85 4.68
N ASP A 303 -18.99 -15.47 5.77
CA ASP A 303 -18.08 -16.11 6.75
C ASP A 303 -17.00 -15.14 7.28
N ILE A 304 -17.44 -14.08 7.96
CA ILE A 304 -16.58 -13.11 8.64
C ILE A 304 -16.46 -13.49 10.11
N ASN A 305 -15.23 -13.68 10.60
CA ASN A 305 -14.94 -14.09 11.98
C ASN A 305 -13.75 -13.32 12.57
N LEU A 306 -13.98 -12.07 12.93
CA LEU A 306 -13.02 -11.12 13.45
C LEU A 306 -13.31 -10.83 14.92
N GLU A 307 -12.48 -11.33 15.81
CA GLU A 307 -12.60 -11.12 17.25
C GLU A 307 -11.83 -9.87 17.69
N HIS A 308 -12.34 -9.14 18.68
CA HIS A 308 -11.60 -8.04 19.27
C HIS A 308 -10.61 -8.58 20.30
N ASN A 309 -9.34 -8.20 20.20
CA ASN A 309 -8.29 -8.57 21.16
C ASN A 309 -7.48 -7.36 21.67
N GLY A 310 -7.98 -6.14 21.45
CA GLY A 310 -7.35 -4.91 21.95
C GLY A 310 -7.63 -4.64 23.43
N VAL A 311 -7.03 -3.55 23.93
CA VAL A 311 -7.13 -3.13 25.33
C VAL A 311 -8.53 -2.72 25.75
N GLU A 312 -9.34 -2.24 24.81
CA GLU A 312 -10.74 -1.89 25.08
C GLU A 312 -11.54 -3.18 25.30
N GLY A 313 -12.14 -3.38 26.47
CA GLY A 313 -12.94 -4.60 26.70
C GLY A 313 -14.20 -4.68 25.83
N GLY A 314 -14.62 -5.88 25.46
CA GLY A 314 -15.87 -6.15 24.73
C GLY A 314 -15.67 -6.84 23.37
N PRO A 315 -16.77 -7.29 22.73
CA PRO A 315 -16.71 -7.93 21.42
C PRO A 315 -16.40 -6.93 20.30
N SER A 316 -15.96 -7.43 19.15
CA SER A 316 -15.85 -6.64 17.94
C SER A 316 -17.23 -6.16 17.47
N THR A 317 -17.24 -5.06 16.73
CA THR A 317 -18.44 -4.42 16.17
C THR A 317 -18.26 -4.12 14.68
N ALA A 318 -19.40 -3.93 14.01
CA ALA A 318 -19.47 -3.50 12.62
C ALA A 318 -20.21 -2.16 12.51
N VAL A 319 -19.73 -1.25 11.66
CA VAL A 319 -20.37 0.03 11.34
C VAL A 319 -20.62 0.10 9.84
N CYS A 320 -21.85 0.42 9.45
CA CYS A 320 -22.27 0.52 8.06
C CYS A 320 -23.01 1.84 7.86
N GLU A 321 -22.61 2.60 6.85
CA GLU A 321 -23.26 3.84 6.44
C GLU A 321 -23.43 3.82 4.93
N ASN A 322 -24.68 3.89 4.46
CA ASN A 322 -25.02 3.93 3.04
C ASN A 322 -24.54 2.74 2.21
N VAL A 323 -24.72 1.53 2.74
CA VAL A 323 -24.30 0.28 2.10
C VAL A 323 -25.51 -0.62 1.85
N ASP A 324 -25.69 -1.01 0.60
CA ASP A 324 -26.69 -1.98 0.18
C ASP A 324 -25.98 -3.31 -0.12
N GLY A 325 -26.38 -4.39 0.55
CA GLY A 325 -25.63 -5.64 0.48
C GLY A 325 -26.33 -6.84 1.09
N SER A 326 -25.57 -7.92 1.26
CA SER A 326 -26.07 -9.12 1.95
C SER A 326 -24.97 -9.76 2.80
N ALA A 327 -25.39 -10.46 3.85
CA ALA A 327 -24.50 -11.21 4.72
C ALA A 327 -25.02 -12.64 4.92
N ARG A 328 -24.11 -13.63 4.95
CA ARG A 328 -24.46 -15.03 5.24
C ARG A 328 -23.29 -15.79 5.86
N GLY A 329 -23.61 -16.92 6.49
CA GLY A 329 -22.61 -17.75 7.18
C GLY A 329 -22.23 -17.18 8.54
N LYS A 330 -21.01 -17.49 9.01
CA LYS A 330 -20.53 -16.98 10.31
C LYS A 330 -20.34 -15.46 10.23
N MET A 331 -20.88 -14.70 11.19
CA MET A 331 -20.74 -13.25 11.26
C MET A 331 -20.37 -12.80 12.67
N VAL A 332 -19.08 -12.72 12.93
CA VAL A 332 -18.47 -12.06 14.09
C VAL A 332 -17.53 -10.99 13.52
N PRO A 333 -17.76 -9.70 13.77
CA PRO A 333 -18.93 -9.12 14.45
C PRO A 333 -20.25 -9.37 13.71
N LYS A 334 -21.38 -9.18 14.42
CA LYS A 334 -22.69 -9.15 13.77
C LYS A 334 -22.69 -8.09 12.66
N HIS A 335 -23.17 -8.45 11.47
CA HIS A 335 -23.20 -7.53 10.33
C HIS A 335 -24.17 -6.36 10.56
N CYS A 336 -23.92 -5.26 9.85
CA CYS A 336 -24.71 -4.04 9.87
C CYS A 336 -25.30 -3.65 8.50
N LEU A 337 -25.18 -4.52 7.50
CA LEU A 337 -25.74 -4.30 6.17
C LEU A 337 -27.27 -4.19 6.23
N ALA A 338 -27.81 -3.23 5.46
CA ALA A 338 -29.23 -3.03 5.24
C ALA A 338 -29.71 -3.83 4.03
#